data_AF-R9HN59-F1
#
_entry.id   AF-R9HN59-F1
#
_cell.length_a   1.000
_cell.length_b   1.000
_cell.length_c   1.000
_cell.angle_alpha   90.00
_cell.angle_beta   90.00
_cell.angle_gamma   90.00
#
_symmetry.space_group_name_H-M   'P 1'
#
loop_
_entity.id
_entity.type
_entity.pdbx_description
1 polymer ?
#
loop_
_entity_poly.entity_id
_entity_poly.type
_entity_poly.pdbx_seq_one_letter_code
_entity_poly.pdbx_strand_id
1 'polypeptide(L)'
;MKRLVLLVVVALGMSATSFAGEKVEGKDWKVDVNVAKLSKYLNLDARQMEEVANISDYFADKVQSASYAKEAKQGKKLREAVYGNFKLMKRTLTNEQYKKYVQLLNVTLKNKGLDSYMEDAANK
;
A
#
# COMPACT_ATOMS: atom_id res chain seq x y z
N MET A 1 31.90 -1.65 11.60
CA MET A 1 30.80 -2.60 11.86
C MET A 1 29.67 -2.32 10.89
N LYS A 2 29.42 -3.24 9.94
CA LYS A 2 28.29 -3.14 9.00
C LYS A 2 27.01 -3.14 9.84
N ARG A 3 26.24 -2.05 9.77
CA ARG A 3 24.95 -1.94 10.45
C ARG A 3 24.04 -3.02 9.87
N LEU A 4 23.96 -4.17 10.53
CA LEU A 4 22.81 -5.07 10.42
C LEU A 4 21.64 -4.34 11.07
N VAL A 5 21.10 -3.34 10.37
CA VAL A 5 19.80 -2.79 10.71
C VAL A 5 18.85 -3.94 10.41
N LEU A 6 18.36 -4.58 11.46
CA LEU A 6 17.18 -5.43 11.41
C LEU A 6 16.07 -4.62 10.73
N LEU A 7 15.90 -4.79 9.42
CA LEU A 7 14.72 -4.33 8.72
C LEU A 7 13.58 -5.23 9.22
N VAL A 8 12.98 -4.85 10.35
CA VAL A 8 11.65 -5.34 10.70
C VAL A 8 10.72 -4.72 9.66
N VAL A 9 10.48 -5.45 8.57
CA VAL A 9 9.54 -5.03 7.54
C VAL A 9 8.16 -5.13 8.14
N VAL A 10 7.62 -3.99 8.58
CA VAL A 10 6.21 -3.89 8.93
C VAL A 10 5.44 -3.98 7.60
N ALA A 11 4.99 -5.16 7.22
CA ALA A 11 4.09 -5.25 6.08
C ALA A 11 2.78 -4.53 6.46
N LEU A 12 2.35 -3.59 5.62
CA LEU A 12 0.92 -3.27 5.59
C LEU A 12 0.22 -4.59 5.28
N GLY A 13 -0.92 -4.91 5.92
CA GLY A 13 -1.59 -6.20 5.77
C GLY A 13 -2.24 -6.39 4.41
N MET A 14 -1.50 -6.15 3.34
CA MET A 14 -1.84 -6.48 1.98
C MET A 14 -1.53 -7.96 1.73
N SER A 15 -2.46 -8.65 1.10
CA SER A 15 -2.27 -9.98 0.56
C SER A 15 -2.50 -9.98 -0.94
N ALA A 16 -1.68 -10.76 -1.63
CA ALA A 16 -1.77 -11.05 -3.04
C ALA A 16 -1.00 -12.36 -3.23
N THR A 17 -1.65 -13.35 -3.83
CA THR A 17 -1.08 -14.68 -4.07
C THR A 17 -0.81 -14.86 -5.56
N SER A 18 0.34 -15.44 -5.90
CA SER A 18 0.65 -15.85 -7.28
C SER A 18 1.52 -17.10 -7.28
N PHE A 19 1.50 -17.82 -8.40
CA PHE A 19 2.47 -18.86 -8.69
C PHE A 19 3.77 -18.23 -9.24
N ALA A 20 4.91 -18.90 -9.03
CA ALA A 20 6.21 -18.39 -9.46
C ALA A 20 6.24 -18.15 -10.98
N GLY A 21 6.47 -16.91 -11.39
CA GLY A 21 6.48 -16.50 -12.80
C GLY A 21 5.15 -15.96 -13.33
N GLU A 22 4.08 -16.02 -12.55
CA GLU A 22 2.77 -15.49 -12.94
C GLU A 22 2.44 -14.16 -12.27
N LYS A 23 1.64 -13.36 -12.99
CA LYS A 23 1.09 -12.12 -12.49
C LYS A 23 0.05 -12.41 -11.41
N VAL A 24 0.05 -11.60 -10.36
CA VAL A 24 -0.94 -11.70 -9.27
C VAL A 24 -2.33 -11.43 -9.81
N GLU A 25 -3.26 -12.37 -9.65
CA GLU A 25 -4.64 -12.15 -10.07
C GLU A 25 -5.35 -11.08 -9.23
N GLY A 26 -6.14 -10.23 -9.90
CA GLY A 26 -6.89 -9.15 -9.26
C GLY A 26 -7.72 -9.62 -8.07
N LYS A 27 -8.43 -10.74 -8.21
CA LYS A 27 -9.35 -11.30 -7.20
C LYS A 27 -8.67 -11.62 -5.86
N ASP A 28 -7.35 -11.80 -5.86
CA ASP A 28 -6.56 -12.14 -4.68
C ASP A 28 -6.04 -10.92 -3.92
N TRP A 29 -6.24 -9.71 -4.47
CA TRP A 29 -5.82 -8.48 -3.82
C TRP A 29 -6.72 -8.18 -2.63
N LYS A 30 -6.13 -8.12 -1.44
CA LYS A 30 -6.80 -7.64 -0.23
C LYS A 30 -5.88 -6.70 0.52
N VAL A 31 -6.48 -5.75 1.22
CA VAL A 31 -5.78 -4.83 2.12
C VAL A 31 -6.49 -4.84 3.46
N ASP A 32 -5.77 -5.23 4.49
CA ASP A 32 -6.18 -5.17 5.89
C ASP A 32 -5.08 -4.45 6.68
N VAL A 33 -5.15 -3.12 6.72
CA VAL A 33 -4.13 -2.34 7.40
C VAL A 33 -4.29 -2.50 8.91
N ASN A 34 -3.30 -3.09 9.56
CA ASN A 34 -3.21 -3.04 11.02
C ASN A 34 -2.82 -1.62 11.46
N VAL A 35 -3.83 -0.75 11.65
CA VAL A 35 -3.63 0.66 12.00
C VAL A 35 -2.87 0.80 13.32
N ALA A 36 -3.05 -0.08 14.30
CA ALA A 36 -2.30 -0.03 15.56
C ALA A 36 -0.79 -0.20 15.33
N LYS A 37 -0.37 -1.19 14.53
CA LYS A 37 1.04 -1.40 14.17
C LYS A 37 1.58 -0.26 13.31
N LEU A 38 0.80 0.21 12.33
CA LEU A 38 1.17 1.34 11.49
C LEU A 38 1.36 2.61 12.32
N SER A 39 0.46 2.85 13.27
CA SER A 39 0.50 4.00 14.18
C SER A 39 1.75 3.99 15.04
N LYS A 40 2.12 2.81 15.58
CA LYS A 40 3.36 2.64 16.33
C LYS A 40 4.60 2.85 15.46
N TYR A 41 4.61 2.34 14.23
CA TYR A 41 5.73 2.49 13.30
C TYR A 41 5.96 3.95 12.88
N LEU A 42 4.87 4.69 12.65
CA LEU A 42 4.92 6.09 12.25
C LEU A 42 4.95 7.06 13.44
N ASN A 43 4.78 6.58 14.67
CA ASN A 43 4.64 7.41 15.86
C ASN A 43 3.56 8.49 15.66
N LEU A 44 2.33 8.05 15.37
CA LEU A 44 1.20 8.93 15.10
C LEU A 44 0.64 9.53 16.39
N ASP A 45 0.21 10.79 16.33
CA ASP A 45 -0.63 11.38 17.38
C ASP A 45 -2.10 10.91 17.26
N ALA A 46 -2.92 11.23 18.27
CA ALA A 46 -4.33 10.79 18.32
C ALA A 46 -5.16 11.19 17.11
N ARG A 47 -4.98 12.42 16.59
CA ARG A 47 -5.71 12.91 15.42
C ARG A 47 -5.23 12.22 14.15
N GLN A 48 -3.91 12.03 14.03
CA GLN A 48 -3.34 11.30 12.90
C GLN A 48 -3.79 9.84 12.88
N MET A 49 -3.93 9.19 14.04
CA MET A 49 -4.41 7.80 14.12
C MET A 49 -5.83 7.65 13.56
N GLU A 50 -6.75 8.54 13.94
CA GLU A 50 -8.13 8.56 13.44
C GLU A 50 -8.18 8.76 11.92
N GLU A 51 -7.48 9.78 11.41
CA GLU A 51 -7.43 10.07 9.98
C GLU A 51 -6.76 8.94 9.18
N VAL A 52 -5.68 8.34 9.71
CA VAL A 52 -5.00 7.20 9.07
C VAL A 52 -5.89 5.96 9.06
N ALA A 53 -6.73 5.74 10.07
CA ALA A 53 -7.73 4.68 10.05
C ALA A 53 -8.73 4.89 8.90
N ASN A 54 -9.33 6.08 8.82
CA ASN A 54 -10.29 6.43 7.77
C ASN A 54 -9.70 6.30 6.35
N ILE A 55 -8.46 6.78 6.16
CA ILE A 55 -7.76 6.65 4.88
C ILE A 55 -7.45 5.19 4.57
N SER A 56 -7.10 4.37 5.58
CA SER A 56 -6.79 2.95 5.39
C SER A 56 -8.03 2.16 4.96
N ASP A 57 -9.19 2.43 5.56
CA ASP A 57 -10.46 1.82 5.17
C ASP A 57 -10.86 2.22 3.75
N TYR A 58 -10.73 3.52 3.42
CA TYR A 58 -10.99 4.01 2.07
C TYR A 58 -10.04 3.38 1.03
N PHE A 59 -8.76 3.21 1.38
CA PHE A 59 -7.78 2.55 0.53
C PHE A 59 -8.13 1.08 0.31
N ALA A 60 -8.53 0.36 1.37
CA ALA A 60 -8.97 -1.03 1.27
C ALA A 60 -10.19 -1.17 0.34
N ASP A 61 -11.20 -0.32 0.48
CA ASP A 61 -12.36 -0.26 -0.42
C ASP A 61 -11.95 -0.04 -1.88
N LYS A 62 -11.01 0.87 -2.13
CA LYS A 62 -10.56 1.18 -3.49
C LYS A 62 -9.76 0.05 -4.12
N VAL A 63 -8.92 -0.64 -3.35
CA VAL A 63 -8.22 -1.84 -3.83
C VAL A 63 -9.20 -2.98 -4.08
N GLN A 64 -10.19 -3.18 -3.22
CA GLN A 64 -11.25 -4.17 -3.41
C GLN A 64 -12.14 -3.85 -4.63
N SER A 65 -12.42 -2.57 -4.87
CA SER A 65 -13.10 -2.14 -6.09
C SER A 65 -12.24 -2.36 -7.34
N ALA A 66 -10.91 -2.22 -7.22
CA ALA A 66 -9.99 -2.51 -8.30
C ALA A 66 -9.92 -4.00 -8.61
N SER A 67 -9.92 -4.87 -7.61
CA SER A 67 -9.86 -6.34 -7.79
C SER A 67 -11.07 -6.88 -8.55
N TYR A 68 -12.26 -6.33 -8.35
CA TYR A 68 -13.47 -6.73 -9.05
C TYR A 68 -13.67 -6.06 -10.43
N ALA A 69 -12.78 -5.16 -10.84
CA ALA A 69 -12.87 -4.56 -12.17
C ALA A 69 -12.51 -5.57 -13.27
N LYS A 70 -12.93 -5.29 -14.51
CA LYS A 70 -12.44 -6.01 -15.70
C LYS A 70 -10.91 -6.01 -15.70
N GLU A 71 -10.29 -7.14 -16.02
CA GLU A 71 -8.83 -7.35 -15.95
C GLU A 71 -8.02 -6.20 -16.58
N ALA A 72 -8.39 -5.79 -17.80
CA ALA A 72 -7.77 -4.68 -18.53
C ALA A 72 -7.82 -3.31 -17.81
N LYS A 73 -8.68 -3.16 -16.79
CA LYS A 73 -8.84 -1.94 -15.98
C LYS A 73 -8.28 -2.08 -14.56
N GLN A 74 -8.01 -3.30 -14.09
CA GLN A 74 -7.56 -3.54 -12.71
C GLN A 74 -6.28 -2.78 -12.38
N GLY A 75 -5.27 -2.85 -13.26
CA GLY A 75 -4.00 -2.14 -13.06
C GLY A 75 -4.15 -0.63 -12.93
N LYS A 76 -4.94 -0.01 -13.82
CA LYS A 76 -5.23 1.43 -13.75
C LYS A 76 -5.91 1.80 -12.42
N LYS A 77 -6.92 1.03 -12.00
CA LYS A 77 -7.65 1.29 -10.76
C LYS A 77 -6.79 1.07 -9.51
N LEU A 78 -5.91 0.07 -9.52
CA LEU A 78 -4.95 -0.16 -8.43
C LEU A 78 -3.99 1.03 -8.30
N ARG A 79 -3.46 1.54 -9.42
CA ARG A 79 -2.61 2.76 -9.43
C ARG A 79 -3.37 3.96 -8.88
N GLU A 80 -4.60 4.17 -9.30
CA GLU A 80 -5.47 5.24 -8.78
C GLU A 80 -5.70 5.11 -7.28
N ALA A 81 -5.95 3.90 -6.78
CA ALA A 81 -6.12 3.63 -5.36
C ALA A 81 -4.85 3.96 -4.57
N VAL A 82 -3.68 3.50 -5.05
CA VAL A 82 -2.39 3.72 -4.37
C VAL A 82 -1.98 5.19 -4.40
N TYR A 83 -2.08 5.88 -5.54
CA TYR A 83 -1.75 7.31 -5.63
C TYR A 83 -2.75 8.19 -4.88
N GLY A 84 -4.03 7.83 -4.89
CA GLY A 84 -5.05 8.48 -4.08
C GLY A 84 -4.72 8.37 -2.59
N ASN A 85 -4.38 7.17 -2.13
CA ASN A 85 -3.94 6.92 -0.76
C ASN A 85 -2.67 7.72 -0.40
N PHE A 86 -1.65 7.77 -1.27
CA PHE A 86 -0.47 8.63 -1.03
C PHE A 86 -0.84 10.11 -0.90
N LYS A 87 -1.75 10.61 -1.74
CA LYS A 87 -2.19 12.01 -1.68
C LYS A 87 -2.90 12.33 -0.36
N LEU A 88 -3.74 11.42 0.13
CA LEU A 88 -4.43 11.59 1.41
C LEU A 88 -3.44 11.51 2.58
N MET A 89 -2.59 10.49 2.63
CA MET A 89 -1.57 10.33 3.67
C MET A 89 -0.61 11.51 3.73
N LYS A 90 -0.24 12.12 2.60
CA LYS A 90 0.62 13.32 2.55
C LYS A 90 -0.01 14.54 3.25
N ARG A 91 -1.34 14.63 3.31
CA ARG A 91 -2.06 15.72 3.98
C ARG A 91 -2.15 15.52 5.49
N THR A 92 -2.19 14.26 5.93
CA THR A 92 -2.36 13.85 7.33
C THR A 92 -1.04 13.71 8.07
N LEU A 93 0.00 13.23 7.39
CA LEU A 93 1.28 12.88 7.99
C LEU A 93 2.29 14.04 7.90
N THR A 94 3.21 14.10 8.86
CA THR A 94 4.41 14.94 8.72
C THR A 94 5.30 14.42 7.57
N ASN A 95 6.22 15.25 7.09
CA ASN A 95 7.14 14.85 6.02
C ASN A 95 7.96 13.59 6.37
N GLU A 96 8.38 13.42 7.62
CA GLU A 96 9.15 12.24 8.05
C GLU A 96 8.28 10.99 8.07
N GLN A 97 7.08 11.09 8.65
CA GLN A 97 6.09 10.01 8.68
C GLN A 97 5.68 9.58 7.26
N TYR A 98 5.41 10.55 6.39
CA TYR A 98 5.04 10.28 5.00
C TYR A 98 6.15 9.55 4.24
N LYS A 99 7.42 9.94 4.41
CA LYS A 99 8.56 9.22 3.81
C LYS A 99 8.62 7.75 4.26
N LYS A 100 8.48 7.50 5.56
CA LYS A 100 8.42 6.14 6.13
C LYS A 100 7.24 5.35 5.56
N TYR A 101 6.07 5.98 5.46
CA TYR A 101 4.87 5.36 4.90
C TYR A 101 5.03 4.97 3.43
N VAL A 102 5.56 5.87 2.59
CA VAL A 102 5.80 5.60 1.16
C VAL A 102 6.78 4.44 0.97
N GLN A 103 7.88 4.44 1.73
CA GLN A 103 8.84 3.33 1.72
C GLN A 103 8.16 2.01 2.09
N LEU A 104 7.33 2.04 3.14
CA LEU A 104 6.62 0.86 3.62
C LEU A 104 5.66 0.28 2.57
N LEU A 105 4.83 1.13 1.96
CA LEU A 105 3.86 0.70 0.96
C LEU A 105 4.57 0.21 -0.31
N ASN A 106 5.62 0.88 -0.76
CA ASN A 106 6.39 0.44 -1.94
C ASN A 106 7.03 -0.94 -1.72
N VAL A 107 7.66 -1.17 -0.56
CA VAL A 107 8.22 -2.48 -0.21
C VAL A 107 7.11 -3.53 -0.10
N THR A 108 5.96 -3.17 0.48
CA THR A 108 4.81 -4.09 0.56
C THR A 108 4.30 -4.47 -0.83
N LEU A 109 4.10 -3.51 -1.73
CA LEU A 109 3.63 -3.77 -3.10
C LEU A 109 4.59 -4.68 -3.86
N LYS A 110 5.90 -4.42 -3.77
CA LYS A 110 6.93 -5.26 -4.37
C LYS A 110 6.95 -6.67 -3.80
N ASN A 111 6.92 -6.81 -2.47
CA ASN A 111 6.89 -8.12 -1.80
C ASN A 111 5.63 -8.93 -2.14
N LYS A 112 4.59 -8.28 -2.65
CA LYS A 112 3.32 -8.87 -3.04
C LYS A 112 3.15 -9.01 -4.55
N GLY A 113 4.18 -8.69 -5.35
CA GLY A 113 4.13 -8.76 -6.82
C GLY A 113 3.18 -7.75 -7.48
N LEU A 114 2.72 -6.74 -6.73
CA LEU A 114 1.81 -5.70 -7.19
C LEU A 114 2.54 -4.51 -7.83
N ASP A 115 3.86 -4.45 -7.70
CA ASP A 115 4.72 -3.47 -8.36
C ASP A 115 4.65 -3.54 -9.89
N SER A 116 4.46 -4.74 -10.45
CA SER A 116 4.19 -4.93 -11.89
C SER A 116 3.01 -4.11 -12.42
N TYR A 117 2.03 -3.80 -11.57
CA TYR A 117 0.89 -2.95 -11.92
C TYR A 117 1.19 -1.46 -11.81
N MET A 118 2.35 -1.06 -11.29
CA MET A 118 2.73 0.33 -11.08
C MET A 118 3.56 0.93 -12.24
N GLU A 119 4.16 0.09 -13.08
CA GLU A 119 5.10 0.50 -14.14
C GLU A 119 4.41 1.02 -15.43
N ASP A 120 3.15 0.66 -15.62
CA ASP A 120 2.37 0.84 -16.86
C ASP A 120 2.00 2.29 -17.25
N ALA A 121 2.46 3.31 -16.52
CA ALA A 121 2.18 4.72 -16.86
C ALA A 121 3.20 5.33 -17.85
N ALA A 122 4.32 4.66 -18.13
CA ALA A 122 5.42 5.22 -18.90
C ALA A 122 5.45 4.84 -20.40
N ASN A 123 4.63 3.87 -20.85
CA ASN A 123 4.68 3.35 -22.22
C ASN A 123 3.31 3.46 -22.96
N LYS A 124 2.68 4.62 -22.90
CA LYS A 124 1.59 4.99 -23.83
C LYS A 124 1.80 6.39 -24.36
#